data_AF-A0A1B7UP96-F1
#
_entry.id   AF-A0A1B7UP96-F1
#
_cell.length_a   1.000
_cell.length_b   1.000
_cell.length_c   1.000
_cell.angle_alpha   90.00
_cell.angle_beta   90.00
_cell.angle_gamma   90.00
#
_symmetry.space_group_name_H-M   'P 1'
#
loop_
_entity.id
_entity.type
_entity.pdbx_description
1 polymer ?
#
loop_
_entity_poly.entity_id
_entity_poly.type
_entity_poly.pdbx_seq_one_letter_code
_entity_poly.pdbx_strand_id
1 'polypeptide(L)'
;MNGQEWAEILVPLIVFSALVALMALFLLYKYKKKKLFLQMVERSLQQQAPLTPETIREVAQHFFAANRDVRKGIFLLVTAFSILAFSQLADFRKNDNLDLNDALNGIAILPGLLGLAFLLLALLDRKRSG
;
A
#
# COMPACT_ATOMS: atom_id res chain seq x y z
N MET A 1 -19.69 -19.88 26.61
CA MET A 1 -19.18 -19.51 25.28
C MET A 1 -19.03 -20.77 24.46
N ASN A 2 -19.83 -20.92 23.41
CA ASN A 2 -19.82 -22.11 22.56
C ASN A 2 -18.67 -22.03 21.55
N GLY A 3 -18.23 -23.18 21.00
CA GLY A 3 -17.17 -23.21 19.98
C GLY A 3 -17.45 -22.35 18.73
N GLN A 4 -18.72 -22.03 18.48
CA GLN A 4 -19.16 -21.17 17.39
C GLN A 4 -18.81 -19.68 17.62
N GLU A 5 -18.92 -19.17 18.85
CA GLU A 5 -18.55 -17.78 19.19
C GLU A 5 -17.04 -17.55 19.05
N TRP A 6 -16.23 -18.56 19.37
CA TRP A 6 -14.78 -18.50 19.16
C TRP A 6 -14.44 -18.44 17.68
N ALA A 7 -15.10 -19.26 16.84
CA ALA A 7 -14.86 -19.26 15.39
C ALA A 7 -15.18 -17.90 14.76
N GLU A 8 -16.26 -17.24 15.19
CA GLU A 8 -16.68 -15.92 14.69
C GLU A 8 -15.64 -14.81 14.96
N ILE A 9 -14.87 -14.92 16.05
CA ILE A 9 -13.81 -13.95 16.38
C ILE A 9 -12.47 -14.36 15.75
N LEU A 10 -12.14 -15.65 15.82
CA LEU A 10 -10.82 -16.15 15.45
C LEU A 10 -10.61 -16.14 13.93
N VAL A 11 -11.67 -16.38 13.14
CA VAL A 11 -11.58 -16.40 11.68
C VAL A 11 -11.20 -15.03 11.11
N PRO A 12 -11.90 -13.92 11.42
CA PRO A 12 -11.47 -12.59 10.99
C PRO A 12 -10.06 -12.24 11.48
N LEU A 13 -9.74 -12.55 12.74
CA LEU A 13 -8.43 -12.26 13.33
C LEU A 13 -7.28 -12.92 12.57
N ILE A 14 -7.44 -14.20 12.19
CA ILE A 14 -6.44 -14.93 11.39
C ILE A 14 -6.30 -14.29 10.01
N VAL A 15 -7.41 -13.94 9.35
CA VAL A 15 -7.37 -13.33 8.01
C VAL A 15 -6.66 -11.97 8.04
N PHE A 16 -7.01 -11.10 8.99
CA PHE A 16 -6.37 -9.79 9.12
C PHE A 16 -4.90 -9.90 9.53
N SER A 17 -4.56 -10.79 10.46
CA SER A 17 -3.17 -10.99 10.88
C SER A 17 -2.29 -11.54 9.74
N ALA A 18 -2.80 -12.44 8.90
CA ALA A 18 -2.11 -12.92 7.71
C ALA A 18 -1.84 -11.77 6.71
N LEU A 19 -2.83 -10.89 6.50
CA LEU A 19 -2.68 -9.71 5.65
C LEU A 19 -1.59 -8.77 6.18
N VAL A 20 -1.60 -8.49 7.49
CA VAL A 20 -0.59 -7.66 8.16
C VAL A 20 0.80 -8.27 8.03
N ALA A 21 0.93 -9.59 8.23
CA ALA A 21 2.19 -10.31 8.10
C ALA A 21 2.75 -10.23 6.67
N LEU A 22 1.91 -10.42 5.64
CA LEU A 22 2.32 -10.27 4.25
C LEU A 22 2.77 -8.84 3.93
N MET A 23 2.04 -7.84 4.43
CA MET A 23 2.39 -6.44 4.22
C MET A 23 3.72 -6.08 4.90
N ALA A 24 3.92 -6.55 6.13
CA ALA A 24 5.18 -6.39 6.88
C ALA A 24 6.34 -7.05 6.15
N LEU A 25 6.16 -8.27 5.63
CA LEU A 25 7.16 -8.98 4.84
C LEU A 25 7.55 -8.18 3.59
N PHE A 26 6.57 -7.66 2.86
CA PHE A 26 6.82 -6.87 1.66
C PHE A 26 7.59 -5.57 1.97
N LEU A 27 7.25 -4.92 3.10
CA LEU A 27 7.92 -3.71 3.57
C LEU A 27 9.37 -4.00 3.98
N LEU A 28 9.60 -5.07 4.73
CA LEU A 28 10.93 -5.53 5.14
C LEU A 28 11.80 -5.87 3.94
N TYR A 29 11.24 -6.54 2.93
CA TYR A 29 11.95 -6.87 1.70
C TYR A 29 12.38 -5.61 0.93
N LYS A 30 11.48 -4.63 0.79
CA LYS A 30 11.80 -3.33 0.18
C LYS A 30 12.87 -2.57 0.97
N TYR A 31 12.78 -2.57 2.30
CA TYR A 31 13.76 -1.95 3.17
C TYR A 31 15.14 -2.59 3.02
N LYS A 32 15.22 -3.93 3.06
CA LYS A 32 16.49 -4.67 2.84
C LYS A 32 17.10 -4.36 1.48
N LYS A 33 16.30 -4.34 0.41
CA LYS A 33 16.78 -3.96 -0.94
C LYS A 33 17.39 -2.56 -0.96
N LYS A 34 16.69 -1.57 -0.40
CA LYS A 34 17.19 -0.19 -0.35
C LYS A 34 18.47 -0.08 0.47
N LYS A 35 18.54 -0.77 1.62
CA LYS A 35 19.73 -0.79 2.47
C LYS A 35 20.94 -1.39 1.75
N LEU A 36 20.78 -2.56 1.13
CA LEU A 36 21.86 -3.22 0.39
C LEU A 36 22.34 -2.37 -0.79
N PHE A 37 21.42 -1.71 -1.48
CA PHE A 37 21.75 -0.80 -2.56
C PHE A 37 22.60 0.39 -2.07
N LEU A 38 22.18 1.06 -1.00
CA LEU A 38 22.95 2.18 -0.44
C LEU A 38 24.35 1.75 0.02
N GLN A 39 24.46 0.58 0.64
CA GLN A 39 25.77 0.02 1.04
C GLN A 39 26.67 -0.29 -0.17
N MET A 40 26.10 -0.75 -1.28
CA MET A 40 26.85 -0.97 -2.52
C MET A 40 27.34 0.36 -3.08
N VAL A 41 26.49 1.38 -3.15
CA VAL A 41 26.87 2.73 -3.62
C VAL A 41 27.97 3.33 -2.75
N GLU A 42 27.84 3.24 -1.42
CA GLU A 42 28.83 3.73 -0.47
C GLU A 42 30.21 3.07 -0.69
N ARG A 43 30.25 1.75 -0.89
CA ARG A 43 31.49 1.02 -1.20
C ARG A 43 32.07 1.39 -2.56
N SER A 44 31.25 1.56 -3.59
CA SER A 44 31.71 1.96 -4.93
C SER A 44 32.31 3.37 -4.94
N LEU A 45 31.74 4.29 -4.15
CA LEU A 45 32.29 5.64 -3.97
C LEU A 45 33.64 5.62 -3.24
N GLN A 46 33.78 4.79 -2.19
CA GLN A 46 35.04 4.63 -1.46
C GLN A 46 36.16 4.00 -2.30
N GLN A 47 35.81 3.15 -3.26
CA GLN A 47 36.76 2.47 -4.15
C GLN A 47 37.20 3.32 -5.37
N GLN A 48 36.78 4.60 -5.45
CA GLN A 48 37.02 5.47 -6.62
C GLN A 48 36.58 4.86 -7.96
N ALA A 49 35.63 3.92 -7.94
CA ALA A 49 35.07 3.38 -9.16
C ALA A 49 34.30 4.51 -9.87
N PRO A 50 34.62 4.86 -11.13
CA PRO A 50 33.94 5.92 -11.85
C PRO A 50 32.51 5.48 -12.14
N LEU A 51 31.59 5.78 -11.23
CA LEU A 51 30.16 5.68 -11.50
C LEU A 51 29.85 6.73 -12.56
N THR A 52 29.59 6.29 -13.79
CA THR A 52 29.23 7.20 -14.87
C THR A 52 27.94 7.94 -14.49
N PRO A 53 27.81 9.23 -14.85
CA PRO A 53 26.63 10.04 -14.54
C PRO A 53 25.32 9.39 -15.02
N GLU A 54 25.38 8.65 -16.13
CA GLU A 54 24.26 7.86 -16.66
C GLU A 54 23.78 6.80 -15.67
N THR A 55 24.70 6.06 -15.06
CA THR A 55 24.35 5.00 -14.10
C THR A 55 23.65 5.59 -12.86
N ILE A 56 24.10 6.76 -12.39
CA ILE A 56 23.49 7.47 -11.26
C ILE A 56 22.07 7.94 -11.62
N ARG A 57 21.89 8.43 -12.86
CA ARG A 57 20.58 8.91 -13.34
C ARG A 57 19.57 7.78 -13.51
N GLU A 58 19.96 6.67 -14.11
CA GLU A 58 19.12 5.48 -14.27
C GLU A 58 18.69 4.90 -12.90
N VAL A 59 19.64 4.84 -11.96
CA VAL A 59 19.37 4.47 -10.57
C VAL A 59 18.37 5.43 -9.93
N ALA A 60 18.61 6.74 -10.02
CA ALA A 60 17.72 7.75 -9.45
C ALA A 60 16.30 7.63 -10.03
N GLN A 61 16.19 7.48 -11.34
CA GLN A 61 14.91 7.24 -12.00
C GLN A 61 14.24 5.97 -11.50
N HIS A 62 14.98 4.88 -11.28
CA HIS A 62 14.38 3.63 -10.77
C HIS A 62 13.81 3.77 -9.35
N PHE A 63 14.43 4.58 -8.49
CA PHE A 63 13.96 4.83 -7.12
C PHE A 63 12.83 5.85 -7.03
N PHE A 64 12.88 6.90 -7.86
CA PHE A 64 11.95 8.04 -7.84
C PHE A 64 10.92 8.01 -8.97
N ALA A 65 10.79 6.91 -9.71
CA ALA A 65 9.86 6.80 -10.83
C ALA A 65 8.42 7.18 -10.40
N ALA A 66 7.87 8.22 -11.02
CA ALA A 66 6.49 8.69 -10.85
C ALA A 66 5.44 7.58 -11.08
N ASN A 67 5.78 6.59 -11.91
CA ASN A 67 4.94 5.41 -12.19
C ASN A 67 4.62 4.58 -10.92
N ARG A 68 5.45 4.71 -9.88
CA ARG A 68 5.26 4.05 -8.58
C ARG A 68 4.10 4.66 -7.80
N ASP A 69 3.82 5.95 -7.95
CA ASP A 69 2.76 6.64 -7.23
C ASP A 69 1.40 6.40 -7.87
N VAL A 70 1.32 6.34 -9.21
CA VAL A 70 0.12 5.88 -9.94
C VAL A 70 -0.30 4.48 -9.46
N ARG A 71 0.64 3.54 -9.39
CA ARG A 71 0.33 2.16 -8.97
C ARG A 71 -0.20 2.11 -7.53
N LYS A 72 0.38 2.89 -6.61
CA LYS A 72 -0.13 3.00 -5.24
C LYS A 72 -1.53 3.58 -5.21
N GLY A 73 -1.78 4.64 -6.00
CA GLY A 73 -3.08 5.29 -6.10
C GLY A 73 -4.18 4.34 -6.58
N ILE A 74 -3.93 3.62 -7.68
CA ILE A 74 -4.86 2.60 -8.21
C ILE A 74 -5.11 1.51 -7.17
N PHE A 75 -4.08 1.00 -6.51
CA PHE A 75 -4.23 -0.07 -5.53
C PHE A 75 -5.10 0.36 -4.35
N LEU A 76 -4.93 1.58 -3.85
CA LEU A 76 -5.74 2.14 -2.77
C LEU A 76 -7.19 2.37 -3.18
N LEU A 77 -7.43 2.83 -4.41
CA LEU A 77 -8.79 2.93 -4.97
C LEU A 77 -9.47 1.57 -5.07
N VAL A 78 -8.78 0.56 -5.59
CA VAL A 78 -9.31 -0.80 -5.70
C VAL A 78 -9.64 -1.34 -4.31
N THR A 79 -8.77 -1.15 -3.32
CA THR A 79 -9.05 -1.55 -1.93
C THR A 79 -10.28 -0.86 -1.38
N ALA A 80 -10.44 0.45 -1.56
CA ALA A 80 -11.63 1.18 -1.14
C ALA A 80 -12.90 0.63 -1.80
N PHE A 81 -12.85 0.41 -3.10
CA PHE A 81 -13.98 -0.12 -3.86
C PHE A 81 -14.35 -1.54 -3.42
N SER A 82 -13.36 -2.38 -3.14
CA SER A 82 -13.56 -3.73 -2.62
C SER A 82 -14.22 -3.72 -1.24
N ILE A 83 -13.83 -2.80 -0.34
CA ILE A 83 -14.45 -2.67 0.98
C ILE A 83 -15.91 -2.21 0.84
N LEU A 84 -16.19 -1.23 -0.02
CA LEU A 84 -17.55 -0.77 -0.30
C LEU A 84 -18.41 -1.89 -0.89
N ALA A 85 -17.90 -2.59 -1.91
CA ALA A 85 -18.60 -3.71 -2.53
C ALA A 85 -18.85 -4.85 -1.52
N PHE A 86 -17.87 -5.15 -0.67
CA PHE A 86 -18.02 -6.15 0.39
C PHE A 86 -19.10 -5.75 1.40
N SER A 87 -19.14 -4.50 1.85
CA SER A 87 -20.17 -4.01 2.76
C SER A 87 -21.57 -4.17 2.16
N GLN A 88 -21.75 -3.85 0.87
CA GLN A 88 -23.05 -3.99 0.20
C GLN A 88 -23.47 -5.45 0.01
N LEU A 89 -22.52 -6.36 -0.23
CA LEU A 89 -22.81 -7.78 -0.47
C LEU A 89 -23.02 -8.59 0.81
N ALA A 90 -22.39 -8.20 1.91
CA ALA A 90 -22.43 -8.97 3.16
C ALA A 90 -23.73 -8.76 3.96
N ASP A 91 -24.47 -7.67 3.69
CA ASP A 91 -25.74 -7.29 4.33
C ASP A 91 -25.80 -7.59 5.84
N PHE A 92 -24.92 -6.92 6.59
CA PHE A 92 -24.84 -7.11 8.04
C PHE A 92 -26.13 -6.66 8.74
N ARG A 93 -26.50 -7.41 9.79
CA ARG A 93 -27.74 -7.16 10.54
C ARG A 93 -27.69 -5.78 11.21
N LYS A 94 -28.69 -4.94 10.93
CA LYS A 94 -28.81 -3.60 11.53
C LYS A 94 -28.97 -3.70 13.04
N ASN A 95 -28.13 -2.97 13.77
CA ASN A 95 -28.17 -2.82 15.22
C ASN A 95 -28.34 -1.33 15.55
N ASP A 96 -29.06 -1.00 16.63
CA ASP A 96 -29.49 0.36 16.97
C ASP A 96 -28.35 1.37 17.23
N ASN A 97 -27.13 0.91 17.52
CA ASN A 97 -26.05 1.79 17.98
C ASN A 97 -25.01 2.13 16.90
N LEU A 98 -24.70 1.19 15.99
CA LEU A 98 -23.79 1.39 14.87
C LEU A 98 -23.96 0.25 13.86
N ASP A 99 -24.39 0.60 12.66
CA ASP A 99 -24.44 -0.36 11.55
C ASP A 99 -23.01 -0.67 11.12
N LEU A 100 -22.66 -1.96 11.09
CA LEU A 100 -21.35 -2.42 10.65
C LEU A 100 -21.09 -2.03 9.18
N ASN A 101 -22.16 -1.94 8.39
CA ASN A 101 -22.08 -1.42 7.03
C ASN A 101 -21.62 0.04 7.00
N ASP A 102 -22.17 0.90 7.86
CA ASP A 102 -21.79 2.31 7.92
C ASP A 102 -20.34 2.47 8.37
N ALA A 103 -19.90 1.67 9.34
CA ALA A 103 -18.51 1.65 9.79
C ALA A 103 -17.54 1.21 8.68
N LEU A 104 -17.86 0.14 7.95
CA LEU A 104 -17.04 -0.35 6.84
C LEU A 104 -16.98 0.66 5.68
N ASN A 105 -18.12 1.27 5.35
CA ASN A 105 -18.18 2.34 4.35
C ASN A 105 -17.34 3.55 4.76
N GLY A 106 -17.39 3.94 6.04
CA GLY A 106 -16.54 5.00 6.59
C GLY A 106 -15.04 4.67 6.49
N ILE A 107 -14.64 3.44 6.82
CA ILE A 107 -13.24 3.00 6.73
C ILE A 107 -12.76 2.99 5.27
N ALA A 108 -13.63 2.70 4.30
CA ALA A 108 -13.29 2.69 2.88
C ALA A 108 -12.96 4.09 2.31
N ILE A 109 -13.45 5.17 2.92
CA ILE A 109 -13.20 6.55 2.47
C ILE A 109 -11.70 6.89 2.56
N LEU A 110 -11.01 6.43 3.61
CA LEU A 110 -9.58 6.70 3.79
C LEU A 110 -8.71 6.20 2.63
N PRO A 111 -8.71 4.90 2.27
CA PRO A 111 -7.98 4.43 1.11
C PRO A 111 -8.51 5.05 -0.20
N GLY A 112 -9.80 5.39 -0.29
CA GLY A 112 -10.36 6.05 -1.47
C GLY A 112 -9.74 7.44 -1.72
N LEU A 113 -9.72 8.28 -0.68
CA LEU A 113 -9.14 9.62 -0.74
C LEU A 113 -7.62 9.58 -0.94
N LEU A 114 -6.92 8.67 -0.25
CA LEU A 114 -5.48 8.49 -0.46
C LEU A 114 -5.18 8.03 -1.89
N GLY A 115 -5.99 7.12 -2.43
CA GLY A 115 -5.89 6.66 -3.82
C GLY A 115 -6.03 7.80 -4.83
N LEU A 116 -7.05 8.64 -4.65
CA LEU A 116 -7.26 9.86 -5.43
C LEU A 116 -6.08 10.83 -5.30
N ALA A 117 -5.56 11.07 -4.09
CA ALA A 117 -4.43 11.96 -3.87
C ALA A 117 -3.18 11.50 -4.63
N PHE A 118 -2.84 10.20 -4.58
CA PHE A 118 -1.72 9.64 -5.33
C PHE A 118 -1.90 9.77 -6.85
N LEU A 119 -3.12 9.60 -7.36
CA LEU A 119 -3.43 9.79 -8.78
C LEU A 119 -3.32 11.25 -9.20
N LEU A 120 -3.82 12.18 -8.39
CA LEU A 120 -3.72 13.63 -8.65
C LEU A 120 -2.26 14.09 -8.66
N LEU A 121 -1.45 13.64 -7.70
CA LEU A 121 -0.02 13.94 -7.65
C LEU A 121 0.69 13.41 -8.90
N ALA A 122 0.40 12.18 -9.30
CA ALA A 122 0.99 11.61 -10.52
C ALA A 122 0.56 12.36 -11.79
N LEU A 123 -0.67 12.88 -11.83
CA LEU A 123 -1.17 13.68 -12.95
C LEU A 123 -0.45 15.04 -13.02
N LEU A 124 -0.18 15.65 -11.87
CA LEU A 124 0.59 16.89 -11.75
C LEU A 124 2.04 16.69 -12.19
N ASP A 125 2.69 15.60 -11.76
CA ASP A 125 4.06 15.27 -12.14
C ASP A 125 4.19 15.02 -13.64
N ARG A 126 3.19 14.37 -14.26
CA ARG A 126 3.14 14.17 -15.71
C ARG A 126 3.03 15.50 -16.47
N LYS A 127 2.33 16.48 -15.92
CA LYS A 127 2.19 17.82 -16.52
C LYS A 127 3.45 18.68 -16.38
N ARG A 128 4.31 18.42 -15.38
CA ARG A 128 5.59 19.12 -15.19
C ARG A 128 6.72 18.56 -16.06
N SER A 129 6.59 17.31 -16.52
CA SER A 129 7.61 16.61 -17.31
C SER A 129 7.40 16.67 -18.83
N GLY A 130 6.37 17.39 -19.30
CA GLY A 130 6.10 17.65 -20.72
C GLY A 130 6.13 19.14 -20.99
#